data_AF-N1PRX1-F1
#
_entry.id   AF-N1PRX1-F1
#
_cell.length_a   1.000
_cell.length_b   1.000
_cell.length_c   1.000
_cell.angle_alpha   90.00
_cell.angle_beta   90.00
_cell.angle_gamma   90.00
#
_symmetry.space_group_name_H-M   'P 1'
#
loop_
_entity.id
_entity.type
_entity.pdbx_description
1 polymer ?
#
loop_
_entity_poly.entity_id
_entity_poly.type
_entity_poly.pdbx_seq_one_letter_code
_entity_poly.pdbx_strand_id
1 'polypeptide(L)'
;MTDDSCSQVRGKVRRLLDSGEVKKGEFANTIGVSPKSLNDFLGKTGQMDGAAGASYRNACEYFKEREVAGVMWPVKEATSSMSPIALGSSSAAIDVTGIRVSGEAMDAVMIFESCDEVRRKINAYLTRPGATQAAFCRNLEAQLHTRSQKVQSKQLTDYRNKRGPTAGNTSVVYYTAYVYFEKLRLAEGRPKSKHRVQMEAQWPAGADTDRVRRKFWCPPGARPVMDRCGKVTMHGGR
;
A
#
# COMPACT_ATOMS: atom_id res chain seq x y z
N MET A 1 -16.63 18.90 -4.72
CA MET A 1 -15.40 19.70 -4.59
C MET A 1 -14.39 18.85 -3.83
N THR A 2 -13.16 18.67 -4.32
CA THR A 2 -12.07 18.13 -3.47
C THR A 2 -11.41 19.33 -2.80
N ASP A 3 -11.29 19.30 -1.48
CA ASP A 3 -10.70 20.37 -0.66
C ASP A 3 -9.15 20.30 -0.65
N ASP A 4 -8.54 19.95 -1.79
CA ASP A 4 -7.08 19.91 -1.90
C ASP A 4 -6.52 21.34 -1.96
N SER A 5 -5.68 21.72 -1.01
CA SER A 5 -5.01 23.04 -1.01
C SER A 5 -4.10 23.24 -2.23
N CYS A 6 -3.82 24.50 -2.60
CA CYS A 6 -2.90 24.81 -3.71
C CYS A 6 -1.53 24.15 -3.53
N SER A 7 -1.06 24.03 -2.28
CA SER A 7 0.18 23.33 -1.98
C SER A 7 0.13 21.83 -2.31
N GLN A 8 -0.96 21.16 -1.97
CA GLN A 8 -1.17 19.74 -2.28
C GLN A 8 -1.25 19.50 -3.79
N VAL A 9 -1.96 20.38 -4.51
CA VAL A 9 -2.08 20.30 -5.97
C VAL A 9 -0.72 20.51 -6.65
N ARG A 10 0.10 21.47 -6.20
CA ARG A 10 1.48 21.64 -6.70
C ARG A 10 2.33 20.39 -6.44
N GLY A 11 2.18 19.79 -5.27
CA GLY A 11 2.86 18.53 -4.92
C GLY A 11 2.48 17.38 -5.84
N LYS A 12 1.18 17.24 -6.15
CA LYS A 12 0.68 16.31 -7.17
C LYS A 12 1.31 16.65 -8.52
N VAL A 13 1.14 17.86 -9.07
CA VAL A 13 1.74 18.23 -10.37
C VAL A 13 3.25 17.92 -10.45
N ARG A 14 4.05 18.29 -9.45
CA ARG A 14 5.50 18.02 -9.46
C ARG A 14 5.82 16.54 -9.56
N ARG A 15 5.10 15.67 -8.84
CA ARG A 15 5.33 14.22 -8.91
C ARG A 15 5.01 13.62 -10.28
N LEU A 16 4.11 14.23 -11.06
CA LEU A 16 3.70 13.75 -12.39
C LEU A 16 4.75 14.12 -13.43
N LEU A 17 5.32 15.30 -13.26
CA LEU A 17 6.42 15.76 -14.10
C LEU A 17 7.70 14.98 -13.76
N ASP A 18 7.93 14.73 -12.48
CA ASP A 18 9.09 13.99 -11.99
C ASP A 18 9.03 12.48 -12.31
N SER A 19 7.84 11.92 -12.54
CA SER A 19 7.71 10.52 -12.96
C SER A 19 8.03 10.27 -14.43
N GLY A 20 8.08 11.34 -15.23
CA GLY A 20 8.28 11.24 -16.68
C GLY A 20 7.08 10.69 -17.46
N GLU A 21 5.92 10.46 -16.83
CA GLU A 21 4.70 10.02 -17.52
C GLU A 21 4.17 11.07 -18.50
N VAL A 22 4.32 12.36 -18.15
CA VAL A 22 3.80 13.48 -18.95
C VAL A 22 4.79 14.64 -18.90
N LYS A 23 5.16 15.18 -20.06
CA LYS A 23 6.05 16.36 -20.11
C LYS A 23 5.30 17.61 -19.64
N LYS A 24 6.02 18.58 -19.06
CA LYS A 24 5.42 19.83 -18.54
C LYS A 24 4.58 20.58 -19.57
N GLY A 25 5.02 20.64 -20.82
CA GLY A 25 4.27 21.29 -21.90
C GLY A 25 3.01 20.53 -22.29
N GLU A 26 3.08 19.19 -22.30
CA GLU A 26 1.93 18.32 -22.59
C GLU A 26 0.89 18.40 -21.49
N PHE A 27 1.30 18.34 -20.22
CA PHE A 27 0.41 18.53 -19.08
C PHE A 27 -0.25 19.92 -19.07
N ALA A 28 0.50 20.98 -19.41
CA ALA A 28 -0.05 22.33 -19.51
C ALA A 28 -1.15 22.41 -20.59
N ASN A 29 -0.94 21.75 -21.73
CA ASN A 29 -1.94 21.65 -22.80
C ASN A 29 -3.16 20.84 -22.36
N THR A 30 -2.97 19.71 -21.67
CA THR A 30 -4.06 18.86 -21.17
C THR A 30 -5.00 19.59 -20.23
N ILE A 31 -4.46 20.43 -19.34
CA ILE A 31 -5.27 21.23 -18.41
C ILE A 31 -5.67 22.60 -18.98
N GLY A 32 -5.36 22.88 -20.25
CA GLY A 32 -5.74 24.12 -20.94
C GLY A 32 -5.10 25.40 -20.40
N VAL A 33 -3.85 25.34 -19.91
CA VAL A 33 -3.12 26.53 -19.43
C VAL A 33 -1.77 26.71 -20.14
N SER A 34 -1.26 27.95 -20.15
CA SER A 34 0.07 28.19 -20.71
C SER A 34 1.17 27.60 -19.83
N PRO A 35 2.29 27.11 -20.40
CA PRO A 35 3.43 26.60 -19.63
C PRO A 35 4.00 27.63 -18.64
N LYS A 36 3.90 28.92 -18.97
CA LYS A 36 4.27 30.04 -18.09
C LYS A 36 3.37 30.10 -16.87
N SER A 37 2.04 30.08 -17.05
CA SER A 37 1.06 30.08 -15.96
C SER A 37 1.21 28.86 -15.04
N LEU A 38 1.53 27.70 -15.61
CA LEU A 38 1.84 26.50 -14.83
C LEU A 38 3.13 26.66 -14.02
N ASN A 39 4.16 27.27 -14.60
CA ASN A 39 5.43 27.51 -13.90
C ASN A 39 5.26 28.51 -12.74
N ASP A 40 4.52 29.59 -12.98
CA ASP A 40 4.23 30.61 -11.98
C ASP A 40 3.41 30.01 -10.82
N PHE A 41 2.44 29.14 -11.11
CA PHE A 41 1.72 28.38 -10.09
C PHE A 41 2.65 27.46 -9.29
N LEU A 42 3.52 26.71 -9.97
CA LEU A 42 4.48 25.80 -9.33
C LEU A 42 5.55 26.53 -8.50
N GLY A 43 5.84 27.79 -8.79
CA GLY A 43 6.82 28.62 -8.06
C GLY A 43 6.29 29.22 -6.76
N LYS A 44 4.97 29.24 -6.55
CA LYS A 44 4.34 29.78 -5.34
C LYS A 44 4.57 28.87 -4.12
N THR A 45 4.49 29.44 -2.92
CA THR A 45 4.81 28.75 -1.65
C THR A 45 3.66 28.72 -0.64
N GLY A 46 2.71 29.67 -0.69
CA GLY A 46 1.59 29.73 0.26
C GLY A 46 0.58 28.59 0.10
N GLN A 47 -0.13 28.22 1.18
CA GLN A 47 -1.08 27.08 1.18
C GLN A 47 -2.22 27.23 0.17
N MET A 48 -2.76 28.45 0.03
CA MET A 48 -3.81 28.80 -0.94
C MET A 48 -3.33 29.80 -1.99
N ASP A 49 -2.03 30.04 -2.05
CA ASP A 49 -1.45 30.99 -3.00
C ASP A 49 -1.54 30.42 -4.42
N GLY A 50 -2.40 31.04 -5.24
CA GLY A 50 -2.76 30.56 -6.57
C GLY A 50 -4.18 29.99 -6.70
N ALA A 51 -5.00 30.00 -5.64
CA ALA A 51 -6.35 29.43 -5.64
C ALA A 51 -7.33 30.09 -6.65
N ALA A 52 -7.09 31.36 -6.98
CA ALA A 52 -7.86 32.10 -7.98
C ALA A 52 -7.42 31.80 -9.43
N GLY A 53 -6.28 31.11 -9.63
CA GLY A 53 -5.72 30.85 -10.95
C GLY A 53 -6.32 29.64 -11.66
N ALA A 54 -6.40 29.71 -12.99
CA ALA A 54 -6.89 28.61 -13.83
C ALA A 54 -6.04 27.33 -13.67
N SER A 55 -4.72 27.47 -13.46
CA SER A 55 -3.80 26.34 -13.25
C SER A 55 -4.15 25.47 -12.04
N TYR A 56 -4.70 26.07 -10.98
CA TYR A 56 -5.13 25.32 -9.79
C TYR A 56 -6.43 24.58 -10.05
N ARG A 57 -7.46 25.29 -10.56
CA ARG A 57 -8.80 24.73 -10.78
C ARG A 57 -8.76 23.57 -11.79
N ASN A 58 -8.07 23.78 -12.91
CA ASN A 58 -8.01 22.80 -13.99
C ASN A 58 -7.14 21.60 -13.61
N ALA A 59 -6.06 21.81 -12.83
CA ALA A 59 -5.28 20.69 -12.30
C ALA A 59 -6.08 19.87 -11.29
N CYS A 60 -6.88 20.51 -10.42
CA CYS A 60 -7.78 19.79 -9.51
C CYS A 60 -8.79 18.92 -10.28
N GLU A 61 -9.35 19.42 -11.37
CA GLU A 61 -10.29 18.67 -12.21
C GLU A 61 -9.62 17.47 -12.87
N TYR A 62 -8.46 17.68 -13.50
CA TYR A 62 -7.65 16.61 -14.09
C TYR A 62 -7.30 15.50 -13.09
N PHE A 63 -6.97 15.87 -11.84
CA PHE A 63 -6.67 14.87 -10.81
C PHE A 63 -7.91 14.14 -10.30
N LYS A 64 -9.09 14.79 -10.24
CA LYS A 64 -10.35 14.10 -9.94
C LYS A 64 -10.70 13.10 -11.03
N GLU A 65 -10.53 13.46 -12.29
CA GLU A 65 -10.81 12.56 -13.42
C GLU A 65 -9.91 11.32 -13.37
N ARG A 66 -8.61 11.49 -13.03
CA ARG A 66 -7.69 10.35 -12.81
C ARG A 66 -8.06 9.50 -11.58
N GLU A 67 -8.53 10.13 -10.50
CA GLU A 67 -9.01 9.44 -9.30
C GLU A 67 -10.29 8.63 -9.60
N VAL A 68 -11.23 9.20 -10.36
CA VAL A 68 -12.46 8.51 -10.82
C VAL A 68 -12.13 7.40 -11.82
N ALA A 69 -11.13 7.58 -12.68
CA ALA A 69 -10.67 6.57 -13.62
C ALA A 69 -9.81 5.45 -12.99
N GLY A 70 -9.53 5.52 -11.68
CA GLY A 70 -8.77 4.49 -10.96
C GLY A 70 -7.29 4.38 -11.35
N VAL A 71 -6.73 5.40 -12.03
CA VAL A 71 -5.33 5.40 -12.47
C VAL A 71 -4.45 5.91 -11.33
N MET A 72 -3.69 5.00 -10.73
CA MET A 72 -2.86 5.28 -9.56
C MET A 72 -1.63 6.12 -9.90
N TRP A 73 -1.19 6.91 -8.92
CA TRP A 73 -0.16 7.93 -9.09
C TRP A 73 1.27 7.37 -9.17
N PRO A 74 2.15 7.91 -10.04
CA PRO A 74 3.56 7.53 -10.07
C PRO A 74 4.37 8.10 -8.89
N VAL A 75 5.01 7.22 -8.15
CA VAL A 75 5.92 7.57 -7.03
C VAL A 75 7.36 7.58 -7.57
N LYS A 76 8.14 8.62 -7.22
CA LYS A 76 9.55 8.79 -7.62
C LYS A 76 10.37 7.52 -7.40
N GLU A 77 11.02 7.04 -8.46
CA GLU A 77 12.12 6.09 -8.35
C GLU A 77 13.38 6.83 -7.89
N ALA A 78 13.97 6.39 -6.78
CA ALA A 78 15.35 6.70 -6.43
C ALA A 78 16.16 5.41 -6.57
N THR A 79 17.18 5.49 -7.40
CA THR A 79 18.09 4.44 -7.88
C THR A 79 18.76 3.63 -6.76
N SER A 80 18.82 2.32 -6.99
CA SER A 80 19.41 1.27 -6.17
C SER A 80 20.90 1.46 -5.83
N SER A 81 21.26 1.17 -4.58
CA SER A 81 22.51 0.47 -4.24
C SER A 81 22.31 -0.40 -3.00
N MET A 82 22.58 -1.70 -3.15
CA MET A 82 22.54 -2.73 -2.10
C MET A 82 23.59 -2.48 -1.01
N SER A 83 23.18 -2.55 0.27
CA SER A 83 23.82 -3.33 1.37
C SER A 83 23.21 -2.94 2.73
N PRO A 84 23.33 -3.80 3.77
CA PRO A 84 22.33 -3.98 4.82
C PRO A 84 22.49 -2.93 5.90
N ILE A 85 21.53 -2.02 6.06
CA ILE A 85 21.69 -0.96 7.05
C ILE A 85 20.43 -0.79 7.90
N ALA A 86 20.68 -1.07 9.17
CA ALA A 86 20.15 -0.44 10.36
C ALA A 86 18.64 -0.28 10.46
N LEU A 87 18.10 -1.16 11.30
CA LEU A 87 17.14 -0.77 12.31
C LEU A 87 17.62 0.52 13.02
N GLY A 88 16.97 1.64 12.72
CA GLY A 88 17.17 2.94 13.36
C GLY A 88 16.70 4.03 12.41
N SER A 89 15.84 4.98 12.78
CA SER A 89 15.60 5.52 14.10
C SER A 89 14.25 6.22 14.12
N SER A 90 13.68 6.26 15.34
CA SER A 90 12.62 7.16 15.80
C SER A 90 11.47 7.43 14.84
N SER A 91 10.32 6.86 15.14
CA SER A 91 9.13 7.68 15.00
C SER A 91 8.22 7.42 16.18
N ALA A 92 8.10 8.46 17.01
CA ALA A 92 6.93 8.69 17.84
C ALA A 92 5.70 8.16 17.10
N ALA A 93 4.92 7.30 17.76
CA ALA A 93 3.78 6.57 17.22
C ALA A 93 3.25 7.19 15.92
N ILE A 94 3.73 6.70 14.77
CA ILE A 94 3.34 7.25 13.47
C ILE A 94 1.83 7.17 13.40
N ASP A 95 1.20 8.33 13.37
CA ASP A 95 -0.24 8.40 13.25
C ASP A 95 -0.64 8.04 11.82
N VAL A 96 -1.28 6.88 11.70
CA VAL A 96 -1.76 6.34 10.43
C VAL A 96 -3.23 6.68 10.15
N THR A 97 -3.90 7.44 11.03
CA THR A 97 -5.34 7.73 10.91
C THR A 97 -5.71 8.50 9.63
N GLY A 98 -4.84 9.41 9.18
CA GLY A 98 -5.03 10.20 7.96
C GLY A 98 -4.65 9.47 6.66
N ILE A 99 -4.05 8.28 6.74
CA ILE A 99 -3.52 7.56 5.58
C ILE A 99 -4.54 6.56 5.10
N ARG A 100 -4.81 6.61 3.78
CA ARG A 100 -5.80 5.77 3.11
C ARG A 100 -5.13 4.83 2.13
N VAL A 101 -5.57 3.57 2.13
CA VAL A 101 -5.21 2.52 1.17
C VAL A 101 -6.41 2.23 0.28
N SER A 102 -6.17 1.95 -1.00
CA SER A 102 -7.24 1.65 -1.97
C SER A 102 -8.08 0.45 -1.51
N GLY A 103 -9.41 0.63 -1.48
CA GLY A 103 -10.37 -0.40 -1.06
C GLY A 103 -10.65 -0.46 0.44
N GLU A 104 -9.96 0.32 1.29
CA GLU A 104 -10.13 0.22 2.75
C GLU A 104 -11.52 0.62 3.22
N ALA A 105 -12.14 1.63 2.59
CA ALA A 105 -13.46 2.12 2.98
C ALA A 105 -14.57 1.05 2.91
N MET A 106 -14.35 -0.02 2.13
CA MET A 106 -15.26 -1.13 1.92
C MET A 106 -14.73 -2.46 2.50
N ASP A 107 -13.68 -2.40 3.32
CA ASP A 107 -12.94 -3.57 3.81
C ASP A 107 -12.49 -4.55 2.70
N ALA A 108 -12.10 -4.00 1.54
CA ALA A 108 -11.83 -4.73 0.30
C ALA A 108 -10.41 -4.48 -0.26
N VAL A 109 -9.46 -4.12 0.60
CA VAL A 109 -8.05 -3.93 0.21
C VAL A 109 -7.47 -5.24 -0.32
N MET A 110 -6.94 -5.22 -1.55
CA MET A 110 -6.18 -6.34 -2.11
C MET A 110 -4.85 -6.53 -1.37
N ILE A 111 -4.55 -7.77 -0.97
CA ILE A 111 -3.37 -8.10 -0.18
C ILE A 111 -2.25 -8.63 -1.07
N PHE A 112 -1.11 -7.93 -1.10
CA PHE A 112 0.06 -8.32 -1.89
C PHE A 112 1.27 -8.73 -1.04
N GLU A 113 1.03 -9.34 0.12
CA GLU A 113 2.09 -9.96 0.93
C GLU A 113 1.64 -11.34 1.38
N SER A 114 2.56 -12.27 1.58
CA SER A 114 2.19 -13.59 2.10
C SER A 114 1.95 -13.53 3.60
N CYS A 115 1.28 -14.55 4.14
CA CYS A 115 1.07 -14.67 5.58
C CYS A 115 2.38 -14.71 6.38
N ASP A 116 3.47 -15.26 5.81
CA ASP A 116 4.78 -15.29 6.47
C ASP A 116 5.42 -13.90 6.56
N GLU A 117 5.26 -13.07 5.54
CA GLU A 117 5.72 -11.66 5.57
C GLU A 117 4.93 -10.85 6.60
N VAL A 118 3.60 -10.99 6.62
CA VAL A 118 2.75 -10.30 7.60
C VAL A 118 3.11 -10.75 9.02
N ARG A 119 3.30 -12.06 9.26
CA ARG A 119 3.80 -12.57 10.56
C ARG A 119 5.16 -11.96 10.94
N ARG A 120 6.09 -11.85 9.99
CA ARG A 120 7.40 -11.24 10.25
C ARG A 120 7.26 -9.79 10.71
N LYS A 121 6.40 -9.01 10.06
CA LYS A 121 6.11 -7.62 10.45
C LYS A 121 5.45 -7.52 11.82
N ILE A 122 4.47 -8.38 12.11
CA ILE A 122 3.83 -8.46 13.43
C ILE A 122 4.86 -8.75 14.52
N ASN A 123 5.71 -9.76 14.31
CA ASN A 123 6.74 -10.11 15.28
C ASN A 123 7.74 -8.95 15.48
N ALA A 124 8.20 -8.31 14.41
CA ALA A 124 9.09 -7.14 14.49
C ALA A 124 8.43 -5.91 15.15
N TYR A 125 7.11 -5.76 15.01
CA TYR A 125 6.37 -4.71 15.71
C TYR A 125 6.31 -4.98 17.22
N LEU A 126 6.02 -6.22 17.61
CA LEU A 126 5.87 -6.61 19.02
C LEU A 126 7.21 -6.68 19.78
N THR A 127 8.36 -6.66 19.10
CA THR A 127 9.66 -6.53 19.75
C THR A 127 10.03 -5.08 20.07
N ARG A 128 9.23 -4.09 19.66
CA ARG A 128 9.49 -2.69 19.96
C ARG A 128 9.23 -2.39 21.44
N PRO A 129 10.06 -1.58 22.11
CA PRO A 129 9.79 -1.14 23.47
C PRO A 129 8.40 -0.49 23.58
N GLY A 130 7.61 -0.90 24.58
CA GLY A 130 6.27 -0.37 24.82
C GLY A 130 5.16 -0.91 23.90
N ALA A 131 5.48 -1.71 22.88
CA ALA A 131 4.46 -2.37 22.07
C ALA A 131 3.80 -3.52 22.86
N THR A 132 2.47 -3.45 23.03
CA THR A 132 1.70 -4.53 23.66
C THR A 132 0.79 -5.22 22.65
N GLN A 133 0.54 -6.51 22.82
CA GLN A 133 -0.41 -7.24 21.96
C GLN A 133 -1.81 -6.62 22.01
N ALA A 134 -2.26 -6.17 23.18
CA ALA A 134 -3.56 -5.55 23.35
C ALA A 134 -3.67 -4.21 22.60
N ALA A 135 -2.64 -3.35 22.67
CA ALA A 135 -2.61 -2.12 21.89
C ALA A 135 -2.58 -2.40 20.38
N PHE A 136 -1.80 -3.40 19.96
CA PHE A 136 -1.76 -3.79 18.55
C PHE A 136 -3.12 -4.31 18.06
N CYS A 137 -3.81 -5.14 18.84
CA CYS A 137 -5.16 -5.60 18.49
C CYS A 137 -6.14 -4.43 18.26
N ARG A 138 -6.10 -3.38 19.11
CA ARG A 138 -6.91 -2.17 18.90
C ARG A 138 -6.53 -1.43 17.60
N ASN A 139 -5.24 -1.34 17.27
CA ASN A 139 -4.80 -0.75 16.02
C ASN A 139 -5.29 -1.55 14.80
N LEU A 140 -5.35 -2.88 14.91
CA LEU A 140 -5.89 -3.75 13.88
C LEU A 140 -7.41 -3.59 13.72
N GLU A 141 -8.15 -3.54 14.82
CA GLU A 141 -9.60 -3.28 14.83
C GLU A 141 -9.93 -1.96 14.12
N ALA A 142 -9.14 -0.92 14.34
CA ALA A 142 -9.31 0.38 13.69
C ALA A 142 -9.12 0.37 12.16
N GLN A 143 -8.66 -0.75 11.57
CA GLN A 143 -8.55 -0.91 10.12
C GLN A 143 -9.80 -1.49 9.48
N LEU A 144 -10.85 -1.79 10.25
CA LEU A 144 -12.15 -2.23 9.74
C LEU A 144 -13.10 -1.04 9.68
N HIS A 145 -13.71 -0.81 8.51
CA HIS A 145 -14.62 0.32 8.26
C HIS A 145 -16.09 -0.11 8.19
N THR A 146 -16.36 -1.29 7.62
CA THR A 146 -17.71 -1.82 7.42
C THR A 146 -18.06 -2.93 8.42
N ARG A 147 -17.04 -3.64 8.92
CA ARG A 147 -17.22 -4.77 9.85
C ARG A 147 -17.01 -4.32 11.30
N SER A 148 -17.97 -4.62 12.18
CA SER A 148 -17.89 -4.37 13.63
C SER A 148 -17.14 -5.46 14.41
N GLN A 149 -16.29 -6.25 13.75
CA GLN A 149 -15.59 -7.37 14.36
C GLN A 149 -14.40 -6.91 15.22
N LYS A 150 -14.30 -7.44 16.44
CA LYS A 150 -13.12 -7.27 17.30
C LYS A 150 -12.01 -8.26 16.95
N VAL A 151 -10.75 -7.81 17.07
CA VAL A 151 -9.56 -8.62 16.89
C VAL A 151 -9.07 -9.05 18.26
N GLN A 152 -9.21 -10.33 18.57
CA GLN A 152 -8.84 -10.86 19.89
C GLN A 152 -7.36 -11.27 19.95
N SER A 153 -6.73 -11.12 21.11
CA SER A 153 -5.34 -11.56 21.36
C SER A 153 -5.10 -13.05 21.02
N LYS A 154 -6.12 -13.89 21.23
CA LYS A 154 -6.07 -15.30 20.82
C LYS A 154 -5.95 -15.46 19.31
N GLN A 155 -6.74 -14.71 18.52
CA GLN A 155 -6.67 -14.77 17.05
C GLN A 155 -5.30 -14.29 16.55
N LEU A 156 -4.73 -13.25 17.16
CA LEU A 156 -3.38 -12.77 16.87
C LEU A 156 -2.33 -13.84 17.17
N THR A 157 -2.42 -14.48 18.34
CA THR A 157 -1.50 -15.55 18.74
C THR A 157 -1.60 -16.77 17.82
N ASP A 158 -2.82 -17.23 17.54
CA ASP A 158 -3.08 -18.37 16.65
C ASP A 158 -2.59 -18.08 15.22
N TYR A 159 -2.75 -16.84 14.73
CA TYR A 159 -2.22 -16.44 13.42
C TYR A 159 -0.69 -16.45 13.39
N ARG A 160 -0.02 -15.96 14.45
CA ARG A 160 1.44 -15.92 14.58
C ARG A 160 2.08 -17.30 14.68
N ASN A 161 1.37 -18.26 15.26
CA ASN A 161 1.86 -19.64 15.43
C ASN A 161 1.76 -20.50 14.15
N LYS A 162 1.01 -20.05 13.14
CA LYS A 162 0.95 -20.72 11.83
C LYS A 162 2.25 -20.54 11.05
N ARG A 163 2.47 -21.42 10.07
CA ARG A 163 3.65 -21.40 9.19
C ARG A 163 3.22 -21.63 7.74
N GLY A 164 3.87 -20.91 6.83
CA GLY A 164 3.66 -21.06 5.40
C GLY A 164 2.91 -19.88 4.78
N PRO A 165 3.15 -19.60 3.49
CA PRO A 165 2.80 -18.32 2.85
C PRO A 165 1.29 -18.05 2.76
N THR A 166 0.45 -19.08 2.84
CA THR A 166 -1.02 -18.96 2.82
C THR A 166 -1.67 -19.34 4.15
N ALA A 167 -0.90 -19.78 5.14
CA ALA A 167 -1.46 -20.30 6.38
C ALA A 167 -2.03 -19.17 7.24
N GLY A 168 -3.36 -19.05 7.29
CA GLY A 168 -4.07 -17.97 7.98
C GLY A 168 -4.59 -16.86 7.06
N ASN A 169 -4.62 -17.09 5.75
CA ASN A 169 -5.11 -16.16 4.74
C ASN A 169 -6.56 -15.70 4.95
N THR A 170 -7.41 -16.50 5.60
CA THR A 170 -8.79 -16.12 5.93
C THR A 170 -8.95 -15.43 7.28
N SER A 171 -7.86 -15.17 8.00
CA SER A 171 -7.91 -14.53 9.31
C SER A 171 -8.12 -13.02 9.17
N VAL A 172 -9.00 -12.45 10.01
CA VAL A 172 -9.14 -10.98 10.13
C VAL A 172 -7.81 -10.30 10.48
N VAL A 173 -6.93 -10.99 11.22
CA VAL A 173 -5.59 -10.50 11.57
C VAL A 173 -4.73 -10.29 10.32
N TYR A 174 -4.85 -11.16 9.31
CA TYR A 174 -4.07 -11.05 8.08
C TYR A 174 -4.44 -9.79 7.32
N TYR A 175 -5.73 -9.58 7.09
CA TYR A 175 -6.24 -8.38 6.41
C TYR A 175 -5.88 -7.11 7.17
N THR A 176 -6.29 -7.01 8.44
CA THR A 176 -6.11 -5.79 9.24
C THR A 176 -4.62 -5.45 9.44
N ALA A 177 -3.76 -6.46 9.65
CA ALA A 177 -2.33 -6.23 9.79
C ALA A 177 -1.69 -5.77 8.47
N TYR A 178 -2.10 -6.34 7.34
CA TYR A 178 -1.63 -5.87 6.04
C TYR A 178 -1.99 -4.40 5.82
N VAL A 179 -3.25 -4.02 6.04
CA VAL A 179 -3.71 -2.63 5.90
C VAL A 179 -2.92 -1.70 6.85
N TYR A 180 -2.75 -2.09 8.11
CA TYR A 180 -2.00 -1.31 9.09
C TYR A 180 -0.54 -1.08 8.67
N PHE A 181 0.18 -2.15 8.29
CA PHE A 181 1.57 -2.02 7.85
C PHE A 181 1.73 -1.32 6.51
N GLU A 182 0.70 -1.39 5.66
CA GLU A 182 0.69 -0.64 4.40
C GLU A 182 0.53 0.85 4.63
N LYS A 183 -0.34 1.25 5.57
CA LYS A 183 -0.43 2.65 6.01
C LYS A 183 0.87 3.12 6.61
N LEU A 184 1.51 2.32 7.47
CA LEU A 184 2.84 2.64 8.01
C LEU A 184 3.89 2.80 6.89
N ARG A 185 3.90 1.91 5.89
CA ARG A 185 4.81 2.02 4.74
C ARG A 185 4.61 3.35 4.00
N LEU A 186 3.35 3.72 3.74
CA LEU A 186 2.99 4.97 3.08
C LEU A 186 3.38 6.19 3.92
N ALA A 187 3.16 6.14 5.24
CA ALA A 187 3.56 7.19 6.18
C ALA A 187 5.07 7.42 6.18
N GLU A 188 5.83 6.33 6.21
CA GLU A 188 7.30 6.32 6.20
C GLU A 188 7.87 6.60 4.80
N GLY A 189 7.03 6.71 3.75
CA GLY A 189 7.48 6.91 2.38
C GLY A 189 8.31 5.76 1.82
N ARG A 190 8.17 4.55 2.36
CA ARG A 190 9.01 3.41 2.00
C ARG A 190 8.58 2.77 0.67
N PRO A 191 9.54 2.32 -0.16
CA PRO A 191 9.20 1.62 -1.39
C PRO A 191 8.49 0.29 -1.12
N LYS A 192 7.86 -0.27 -2.15
CA LYS A 192 7.31 -1.63 -2.09
C LYS A 192 8.46 -2.62 -1.86
N SER A 193 8.21 -3.66 -1.08
CA SER A 193 9.18 -4.74 -0.88
C SER A 193 9.32 -5.58 -2.16
N LYS A 194 10.47 -6.25 -2.33
CA LYS A 194 10.66 -7.22 -3.44
C LYS A 194 9.57 -8.30 -3.43
N HIS A 195 9.20 -8.76 -2.24
CA HIS A 195 8.11 -9.73 -2.06
C HIS A 195 6.78 -9.19 -2.58
N ARG A 196 6.46 -7.92 -2.32
CA ARG A 196 5.25 -7.28 -2.82
C ARG A 196 5.22 -7.21 -4.34
N VAL A 197 6.32 -6.79 -4.96
CA VAL A 197 6.42 -6.74 -6.43
C VAL A 197 6.21 -8.14 -7.02
N GLN A 198 6.80 -9.17 -6.40
CA GLN A 198 6.62 -10.56 -6.82
C GLN A 198 5.17 -11.04 -6.65
N MET A 199 4.51 -10.70 -5.52
CA MET A 199 3.11 -11.02 -5.29
C MET A 199 2.19 -10.35 -6.32
N GLU A 200 2.41 -9.07 -6.64
CA GLU A 200 1.64 -8.35 -7.67
C GLU A 200 1.79 -9.01 -9.05
N ALA A 201 2.99 -9.49 -9.38
CA ALA A 201 3.24 -10.21 -10.64
C ALA A 201 2.59 -11.61 -10.69
N GLN A 202 2.62 -12.35 -9.60
CA GLN A 202 2.08 -13.72 -9.57
C GLN A 202 0.56 -13.78 -9.32
N TRP A 203 0.05 -12.84 -8.53
CA TRP A 203 -1.33 -12.76 -8.07
C TRP A 203 -1.88 -11.35 -8.30
N PRO A 204 -2.25 -10.98 -9.54
CA PRO A 204 -2.72 -9.62 -9.85
C PRO A 204 -3.98 -9.21 -9.07
N ALA A 205 -4.81 -10.18 -8.68
CA ALA A 205 -6.00 -9.98 -7.85
C ALA A 205 -5.72 -10.00 -6.33
N GLY A 206 -4.45 -10.08 -5.93
CA GLY A 206 -4.02 -10.25 -4.54
C GLY A 206 -4.15 -11.68 -4.03
N ALA A 207 -3.76 -11.86 -2.77
CA ALA A 207 -3.89 -13.12 -2.06
C ALA A 207 -5.37 -13.47 -1.82
N ASP A 208 -5.73 -14.74 -2.01
CA ASP A 208 -7.06 -15.27 -1.66
C ASP A 208 -7.29 -15.16 -0.15
N THR A 209 -8.28 -14.37 0.26
CA THR A 209 -8.67 -14.16 1.67
C THR A 209 -9.91 -14.95 2.07
N ASP A 210 -10.55 -15.65 1.13
CA ASP A 210 -11.86 -16.25 1.36
C ASP A 210 -11.76 -17.76 1.52
N ARG A 211 -10.78 -18.39 0.88
CA ARG A 211 -10.68 -19.86 0.81
C ARG A 211 -9.35 -20.35 1.34
N VAL A 212 -9.40 -21.34 2.25
CA VAL A 212 -8.21 -22.07 2.67
C VAL A 212 -7.99 -23.24 1.71
N ARG A 213 -6.93 -23.19 0.91
CA ARG A 213 -6.53 -24.31 0.05
C ARG A 213 -5.77 -25.36 0.86
N ARG A 214 -6.45 -26.45 1.23
CA ARG A 214 -5.88 -27.56 2.03
C ARG A 214 -5.45 -28.78 1.21
N LYS A 215 -5.98 -28.93 0.00
CA LYS A 215 -5.75 -30.11 -0.85
C LYS A 215 -5.35 -29.64 -2.24
N PHE A 216 -4.42 -30.36 -2.85
CA PHE A 216 -3.94 -30.13 -4.20
C PHE A 216 -4.06 -31.44 -4.97
N TRP A 217 -4.52 -31.36 -6.22
CA TRP A 217 -4.46 -32.50 -7.12
C TRP A 217 -3.00 -32.72 -7.54
N CYS A 218 -2.47 -33.93 -7.31
CA CYS A 218 -1.08 -34.26 -7.57
C CYS A 218 -1.02 -35.50 -8.49
N PRO A 219 -0.51 -35.36 -9.73
CA PRO A 219 -0.28 -36.50 -10.61
C PRO A 219 0.66 -37.55 -10.00
N PRO A 220 0.57 -38.83 -10.42
CA PRO A 220 1.55 -39.85 -10.03
C PRO A 220 2.97 -39.43 -10.38
N GLY A 221 3.90 -39.55 -9.42
CA GLY A 221 5.30 -39.16 -9.59
C GLY A 221 5.59 -37.66 -9.43
N ALA A 222 4.56 -36.83 -9.27
CA ALA A 222 4.72 -35.41 -8.98
C ALA A 222 4.79 -35.10 -7.49
N ARG A 223 5.36 -33.94 -7.16
CA ARG A 223 5.42 -33.39 -5.81
C ARG A 223 5.00 -31.92 -5.82
N PRO A 224 4.00 -31.51 -5.02
CA PRO A 224 3.63 -30.12 -4.90
C PRO A 224 4.71 -29.36 -4.13
N VAL A 225 5.20 -28.26 -4.72
CA VAL A 225 6.10 -27.31 -4.08
C VAL A 225 5.42 -25.95 -4.06
N MET A 226 5.33 -25.37 -2.86
CA MET A 226 4.78 -24.04 -2.65
C MET A 226 5.91 -23.02 -2.55
N ASP A 227 5.87 -21.98 -3.39
CA ASP A 227 6.83 -20.90 -3.33
C ASP A 227 6.50 -19.90 -2.19
N ARG A 228 7.34 -18.87 -2.01
CA ARG A 228 7.16 -17.86 -0.96
C ARG A 228 5.89 -17.00 -1.13
N CYS A 229 5.36 -16.93 -2.34
CA CYS A 229 4.12 -16.21 -2.67
C CYS A 229 2.89 -17.11 -2.53
N GLY A 230 3.05 -18.38 -2.14
CA GLY A 230 1.94 -19.32 -1.98
C GLY A 230 1.52 -20.00 -3.28
N LYS A 231 2.26 -19.82 -4.38
CA LYS A 231 2.00 -20.50 -5.64
C LYS A 231 2.47 -21.94 -5.53
N VAL A 232 1.56 -22.87 -5.79
CA VAL A 232 1.85 -24.29 -5.83
C VAL A 232 2.16 -24.70 -7.26
N THR A 233 3.30 -25.33 -7.44
CA THR A 233 3.77 -25.94 -8.69
C THR A 233 4.01 -27.42 -8.47
N MET A 234 3.78 -28.24 -9.49
CA MET A 234 4.04 -29.67 -9.42
C MET A 234 5.42 -29.93 -10.02
N HIS A 235 6.32 -30.50 -9.22
CA HIS A 235 7.67 -30.88 -9.65
C HIS A 235 7.77 -32.39 -9.80
N GLY A 236 8.35 -32.85 -10.91
CA GLY A 236 8.41 -34.27 -11.24
C GLY A 236 7.08 -34.76 -11.81
N GLY A 237 7.15 -35.70 -12.74
CA GLY A 237 6.03 -36.13 -13.57
C GLY A 237 6.59 -36.34 -14.97
N ARG A 238 6.57 -37.60 -15.42
CA ARG A 238 6.84 -37.95 -16.82
C ARG A 238 5.64 -37.57 -17.66
#